data_AF-A0A6I1TVI5-F1
#
_entry.id   AF-A0A6I1TVI5-F1
#
_cell.length_a   1.000
_cell.length_b   1.000
_cell.length_c   1.000
_cell.angle_alpha   90.00
_cell.angle_beta   90.00
_cell.angle_gamma   90.00
#
_symmetry.space_group_name_H-M   'P 1'
#
loop_
_entity.id
_entity.type
_entity.pdbx_description
1 polymer ?
#
loop_
_entity_poly.entity_id
_entity_poly.type
_entity_poly.pdbx_seq_one_letter_code
_entity_poly.pdbx_strand_id
1 'polypeptide(L)'
;MKQKGGENRHKIKVTFSDGTEAIFHEEQTFQTWKTSNNSVSLGELSGLWYHHHDGLVPSFLEIVANAPFFFDIENPSLIYASASIVKIEAI
;
A
#
# COMPACT_ATOMS: atom_id res chain seq x y z
N MET A 1 25.32 20.37 8.84
CA MET A 1 24.08 20.40 9.66
C MET A 1 23.38 19.06 9.50
N LYS A 2 23.07 18.38 10.60
CA LYS A 2 22.32 17.12 10.59
C LYS A 2 20.86 17.45 10.28
N GLN A 3 20.30 16.95 9.18
CA GLN A 3 18.84 16.86 9.07
C GLN A 3 18.41 15.70 9.96
N LYS A 4 17.73 16.02 11.06
CA LYS A 4 17.02 15.03 11.87
C LYS A 4 15.86 14.50 11.03
N GLY A 5 15.70 13.18 11.01
CA GLY A 5 14.68 12.48 10.23
C GLY A 5 13.29 13.07 10.44
N GLY A 6 12.59 13.28 9.33
CA GLY A 6 11.15 13.49 9.36
C GLY A 6 10.50 12.17 9.75
N GLU A 7 9.80 12.14 10.89
CA GLU A 7 8.81 11.10 11.10
C GLU A 7 7.77 11.22 9.98
N ASN A 8 7.54 10.15 9.22
CA ASN A 8 6.44 10.10 8.26
C ASN A 8 5.13 10.32 9.02
N ARG A 9 4.56 11.53 8.85
CA ARG A 9 3.45 12.04 9.66
C ARG A 9 2.10 11.44 9.26
N HIS A 10 2.00 10.94 8.03
CA HIS A 10 0.76 10.40 7.51
C HIS A 10 0.85 8.89 7.44
N LYS A 11 -0.17 8.24 8.00
CA LYS A 11 -0.27 6.79 8.08
C LYS A 11 -1.69 6.35 7.82
N ILE A 12 -1.82 5.13 7.33
CA ILE A 12 -3.07 4.40 7.31
C ILE A 12 -2.87 3.08 8.01
N LYS A 13 -3.90 2.64 8.73
CA LYS A 13 -4.01 1.30 9.26
C LYS A 13 -4.97 0.52 8.38
N VAL A 14 -4.54 -0.66 7.96
CA VAL A 14 -5.31 -1.56 7.10
C VAL A 14 -5.57 -2.84 7.88
N THR A 15 -6.84 -3.21 8.00
CA THR A 15 -7.26 -4.47 8.63
C THR A 15 -7.62 -5.47 7.55
N PHE A 16 -7.10 -6.70 7.68
CA PHE A 16 -7.36 -7.80 6.77
C PHE A 16 -8.42 -8.76 7.34
N SER A 17 -8.98 -9.60 6.46
CA SER A 17 -10.06 -10.54 6.77
C SER A 17 -9.68 -11.64 7.76
N ASP A 18 -8.38 -11.88 7.96
CA ASP A 18 -7.84 -12.79 8.98
C ASP A 18 -7.70 -12.10 10.37
N GLY A 19 -8.06 -10.83 10.47
CA GLY A 19 -7.97 -10.02 11.69
C GLY A 19 -6.60 -9.38 11.90
N THR A 20 -5.62 -9.61 11.02
CA THR A 20 -4.32 -8.94 11.10
C THR A 20 -4.42 -7.47 10.67
N GLU A 21 -3.47 -6.67 11.14
CA GLU A 21 -3.39 -5.25 10.81
C GLU A 21 -2.00 -4.92 10.26
N ALA A 22 -1.93 -4.06 9.25
CA ALA A 22 -0.70 -3.45 8.77
C ALA A 22 -0.81 -1.92 8.85
N ILE A 23 0.31 -1.28 9.16
CA ILE A 23 0.44 0.18 9.11
C ILE A 23 1.29 0.52 7.91
N PHE A 24 0.73 1.35 7.02
CA PHE A 24 1.44 1.91 5.89
C PHE A 24 1.63 3.41 6.09
N HIS A 25 2.70 3.96 5.52
CA HIS A 25 3.05 5.37 5.66
C HIS A 25 3.35 6.01 4.32
N GLU A 26 3.31 7.34 4.30
CA GLU A 26 3.68 8.13 3.13
C GLU A 26 5.07 7.73 2.62
N GLU A 27 5.26 7.86 1.30
CA GLU A 27 6.49 7.52 0.57
C GLU A 27 6.83 6.02 0.48
N GLN A 28 6.08 5.12 1.12
CA GLN A 28 6.21 3.69 0.82
C GLN A 28 5.88 3.42 -0.64
N THR A 29 6.69 2.58 -1.27
CA THR A 29 6.52 2.18 -2.65
C THR A 29 6.07 0.73 -2.72
N PHE A 30 4.97 0.50 -3.43
CA PHE A 30 4.40 -0.81 -3.64
C PHE A 30 4.59 -1.24 -5.09
N GLN A 31 4.68 -2.55 -5.27
CA GLN A 31 4.56 -3.17 -6.57
C GLN A 31 3.40 -4.15 -6.57
N THR A 32 2.76 -4.29 -7.73
CA THR A 32 1.58 -5.14 -7.91
C THR A 32 1.92 -6.40 -8.71
N TRP A 33 1.15 -7.47 -8.51
CA TRP A 33 1.11 -8.61 -9.42
C TRP A 33 -0.16 -8.52 -10.27
N LYS A 34 0.01 -8.29 -11.57
CA LYS A 34 -1.10 -8.21 -12.53
C LYS A 34 -1.34 -9.58 -13.15
N THR A 35 -2.62 -9.91 -13.35
CA THR A 35 -3.05 -11.11 -14.06
C THR A 35 -3.57 -10.70 -15.44
N SER A 36 -3.00 -11.27 -16.50
CA SER A 36 -3.49 -11.06 -17.87
C SER A 36 -3.27 -12.31 -18.71
N ASN A 37 -4.27 -12.71 -19.52
CA ASN A 37 -4.16 -13.84 -20.46
C ASN A 37 -3.53 -15.11 -19.84
N ASN A 38 -4.02 -15.53 -18.67
CA ASN A 38 -3.52 -16.69 -17.91
C ASN A 38 -2.03 -16.61 -17.50
N SER A 39 -1.44 -15.42 -17.52
CA SER A 39 -0.08 -15.14 -17.06
C SER A 39 -0.09 -14.16 -15.89
N VAL A 40 0.95 -14.24 -15.05
CA VAL A 40 1.19 -13.33 -13.93
C VAL A 40 2.45 -12.54 -14.24
N SER A 41 2.38 -11.23 -14.10
CA SER A 41 3.52 -10.34 -14.29
C SER A 41 3.54 -9.24 -13.24
N LEU A 42 4.71 -8.63 -13.05
CA LEU A 42 4.83 -7.45 -12.21
C LEU A 42 4.13 -6.26 -12.89
N GLY A 43 3.37 -5.51 -12.11
CA GLY A 43 2.83 -4.23 -12.50
C GLY A 43 3.80 -3.08 -12.20
N GLU A 44 3.27 -1.87 -12.39
CA GLU A 44 4.00 -0.63 -12.16
C GLU A 44 4.25 -0.42 -10.66
N LEU A 45 5.31 0.34 -10.36
CA LEU A 45 5.57 0.83 -9.01
C LEU A 45 4.62 1.98 -8.70
N SER A 46 4.11 2.01 -7.48
CA SER A 46 3.17 3.05 -7.03
C SER A 46 3.50 3.45 -5.60
N GLY A 47 3.69 4.74 -5.37
CA GLY A 47 3.99 5.30 -4.06
C GLY A 47 2.72 5.72 -3.31
N LEU A 48 2.75 5.65 -1.98
CA LEU A 48 1.74 6.29 -1.14
C LEU A 48 2.01 7.78 -1.04
N TRP A 49 1.18 8.56 -1.71
CA TRP A 49 1.20 10.02 -1.70
C TRP A 49 0.07 10.56 -0.82
N TYR A 50 0.30 11.72 -0.20
CA TYR A 50 -0.67 12.41 0.64
C TYR A 50 -1.65 13.27 -0.17
N HIS A 51 -2.94 13.03 0.05
CA HIS A 51 -4.03 13.90 -0.36
C HIS A 51 -4.41 14.85 0.78
N HIS A 52 -4.51 16.14 0.48
CA HIS A 52 -4.81 17.20 1.45
C HIS A 52 -6.11 17.02 2.25
N HIS A 53 -7.10 16.31 1.71
CA HIS A 53 -8.36 16.04 2.41
C HIS A 53 -8.51 14.60 2.94
N ASP A 54 -7.91 13.63 2.25
CA ASP A 54 -8.21 12.21 2.47
C ASP A 54 -7.00 11.40 2.96
N GLY A 55 -5.89 12.08 3.27
CA GLY A 55 -4.66 11.42 3.69
C GLY A 55 -4.12 10.50 2.61
N LEU A 56 -3.70 9.29 2.99
CA LEU A 56 -3.12 8.31 2.08
C LEU A 56 -4.16 7.38 1.44
N VAL A 57 -5.45 7.51 1.79
CA VAL A 57 -6.48 6.58 1.34
C VAL A 57 -6.60 6.56 -0.19
N PRO A 58 -6.60 7.69 -0.93
CA PRO A 58 -6.71 7.66 -2.38
C PRO A 58 -5.56 6.91 -3.06
N SER A 59 -4.31 7.22 -2.68
CA SER A 59 -3.12 6.57 -3.24
C SER A 59 -3.07 5.07 -2.93
N PHE A 60 -3.50 4.68 -1.73
CA PHE A 60 -3.62 3.27 -1.38
C PHE A 60 -4.72 2.56 -2.18
N LEU A 61 -5.87 3.21 -2.39
CA LEU A 61 -6.95 2.66 -3.22
C LEU A 61 -6.55 2.49 -4.69
N GLU A 62 -5.74 3.39 -5.24
CA GLU A 62 -5.16 3.23 -6.58
C GLU A 62 -4.35 1.94 -6.70
N ILE A 63 -3.55 1.59 -5.68
CA ILE A 63 -2.75 0.35 -5.68
C ILE A 63 -3.66 -0.88 -5.69
N VAL A 64 -4.60 -0.95 -4.75
CA VAL A 64 -5.40 -2.16 -4.52
C VAL A 64 -6.51 -2.35 -5.55
N ALA A 65 -6.98 -1.28 -6.20
CA ALA A 65 -7.95 -1.36 -7.29
C ALA A 65 -7.32 -1.88 -8.60
N ASN A 66 -6.01 -1.68 -8.80
CA ASN A 66 -5.33 -1.99 -10.05
C ASN A 66 -4.83 -3.44 -10.16
N ALA A 67 -4.79 -4.19 -9.05
CA ALA A 67 -4.26 -5.55 -9.06
C ALA A 67 -4.79 -6.43 -7.92
N PRO A 68 -4.87 -7.76 -8.11
CA PRO A 68 -5.30 -8.70 -7.08
C PRO A 68 -4.32 -8.85 -5.92
N PHE A 69 -3.02 -8.62 -6.15
CA PHE A 69 -1.98 -8.71 -5.12
C PHE A 69 -0.99 -7.56 -5.23
N PHE A 70 -0.43 -7.17 -4.09
CA PHE A 70 0.57 -6.11 -3.99
C PHE A 70 1.54 -6.38 -2.83
N PHE A 71 2.73 -5.77 -2.87
CA PHE A 71 3.75 -5.92 -1.83
C PHE A 71 4.60 -4.65 -1.74
N ASP A 72 5.17 -4.40 -0.56
CA ASP A 72 6.16 -3.34 -0.35
C ASP A 72 7.49 -3.78 -0.99
N ILE A 73 8.10 -2.91 -1.82
CA ILE A 73 9.36 -3.25 -2.49
C ILE A 73 10.52 -3.45 -1.52
N GLU A 74 10.45 -2.89 -0.31
CA GLU A 74 11.45 -3.09 0.74
C GLU A 74 11.27 -4.44 1.46
N ASN A 75 10.08 -5.04 1.38
CA ASN A 75 9.80 -6.38 1.90
C ASN A 75 8.98 -7.23 0.91
N PRO A 76 9.58 -7.66 -0.21
CA PRO A 76 8.88 -8.39 -1.26
C PRO A 76 8.46 -9.82 -0.87
N SER A 77 8.87 -10.29 0.32
CA SER A 77 8.50 -11.60 0.85
C SER A 77 7.08 -11.63 1.43
N LEU A 78 6.51 -10.46 1.76
CA LEU A 78 5.17 -10.32 2.30
C LEU A 78 4.23 -9.75 1.23
N ILE A 79 3.33 -10.59 0.73
CA ILE A 79 2.39 -10.24 -0.33
C ILE A 79 0.99 -10.14 0.26
N TYR A 80 0.34 -9.00 0.04
CA TYR A 80 -1.03 -8.75 0.43
C TYR A 80 -1.97 -9.04 -0.73
N ALA A 81 -3.16 -9.59 -0.41
CA ALA A 81 -4.25 -9.72 -1.37
C ALA A 81 -5.17 -8.49 -1.25
N SER A 82 -5.45 -7.81 -2.35
CA SER A 82 -6.35 -6.64 -2.33
C SER A 82 -7.75 -7.01 -1.81
N ALA A 83 -8.22 -8.21 -2.14
CA ALA A 83 -9.54 -8.71 -1.74
C ALA A 83 -9.63 -9.09 -0.25
N SER A 84 -8.53 -9.20 0.48
CA SER A 84 -8.57 -9.50 1.93
C SER A 84 -8.69 -8.24 2.79
N ILE A 85 -8.61 -7.05 2.21
CA ILE A 85 -8.76 -5.79 2.95
C ILE A 85 -10.23 -5.59 3.32
N VAL A 86 -10.50 -5.41 4.61
CA VAL A 86 -11.87 -5.19 5.13
C VAL A 86 -12.06 -3.81 5.76
N LYS A 87 -10.97 -3.11 6.10
CA LYS A 87 -11.02 -1.77 6.69
C LYS A 87 -9.75 -0.98 6.37
N ILE A 88 -9.92 0.32 6.13
CA ILE A 88 -8.83 1.29 5.96
C ILE A 88 -9.15 2.48 6.88
N GLU A 89 -8.20 2.87 7.73
CA GLU A 89 -8.34 3.98 8.67
C GLU A 89 -7.15 4.94 8.52
N ALA A 90 -7.41 6.24 8.36
CA ALA A 90 -6.37 7.25 8.55
C ALA A 90 -6.09 7.41 10.05
N ILE A 91 -4.80 7.39 10.44
CA ILE A 91 -4.36 7.45 11.85
C ILE A 91 -3.21 8.43 12.06
#